data_AF-A0A7C5E009-F1
#
_entry.id   AF-A0A7C5E009-F1
#
_cell.length_a   1.000
_cell.length_b   1.000
_cell.length_c   1.000
_cell.angle_alpha   90.00
_cell.angle_beta   90.00
_cell.angle_gamma   90.00
#
_symmetry.space_group_name_H-M   'P 1'
#
loop_
_entity.id
_entity.type
_entity.pdbx_description
1 polymer ?
#
loop_
_entity_poly.entity_id
_entity_poly.type
_entity_poly.pdbx_seq_one_letter_code
_entity_poly.pdbx_strand_id
1 'polypeptide(L)'
;MVGATTTNFALDSALALPEVIYTSQGTKYLHLPGVTMAQNAANQQVYLLPDGLGSIRQVMSGTTVVSRRDFDPYGNLPPANPATFQPPYGFSGEWWENDVQLLHLRARWYDPSNAIFLSKDPYPGDPMRPQSLISHVLRKYDRGPGAEDRKIANSRVLGLRSSSAKDFYERDVPLAHEHS
;
A
#
# COMPACT_ATOMS: atom_id res chain seq x y z
N MET A 1 -28.27 -18.33 -2.71
CA MET A 1 -26.97 -18.18 -2.03
C MET A 1 -26.03 -17.48 -3.02
N VAL A 2 -25.51 -16.30 -2.70
CA VAL A 2 -24.51 -15.64 -3.54
C VAL A 2 -23.18 -16.34 -3.23
N GLY A 3 -22.57 -16.99 -4.22
CA GLY A 3 -21.29 -17.67 -4.04
C GLY A 3 -20.20 -16.64 -3.75
N ALA A 4 -19.56 -16.72 -2.59
CA ALA A 4 -18.39 -15.89 -2.29
C ALA A 4 -17.20 -16.42 -3.11
N THR A 5 -16.61 -15.56 -3.94
CA THR A 5 -15.37 -15.89 -4.65
C THR A 5 -14.20 -15.65 -3.70
N THR A 6 -13.47 -16.70 -3.34
CA THR A 6 -12.29 -16.58 -2.49
C THR A 6 -11.04 -16.42 -3.35
N THR A 7 -10.27 -15.36 -3.12
CA THR A 7 -8.96 -15.14 -3.75
C THR A 7 -7.86 -15.38 -2.73
N ASN A 8 -6.98 -16.36 -3.00
CA ASN A 8 -5.78 -16.61 -2.20
C ASN A 8 -4.59 -15.86 -2.80
N PHE A 9 -3.70 -15.38 -1.95
CA PHE A 9 -2.53 -14.59 -2.34
C PHE A 9 -1.24 -15.30 -1.91
N ALA A 10 -0.26 -15.36 -2.82
CA ALA A 10 1.11 -15.73 -2.47
C ALA A 10 1.93 -14.44 -2.28
N LEU A 11 2.58 -14.33 -1.13
CA LEU A 11 3.40 -13.17 -0.77
C LEU A 11 4.88 -13.52 -0.86
N ASP A 12 5.68 -12.61 -1.38
CA ASP A 12 7.12 -12.59 -1.18
C ASP A 12 7.43 -11.86 0.13
N SER A 13 8.07 -12.56 1.07
CA SER A 13 8.46 -12.06 2.40
C SER A 13 9.97 -11.85 2.54
N ALA A 14 10.74 -11.93 1.44
CA ALA A 14 12.19 -11.73 1.47
C ALA A 14 12.59 -10.26 1.75
N LEU A 15 11.71 -9.31 1.40
CA LEU A 15 11.89 -7.88 1.65
C LEU A 15 11.26 -7.45 2.99
N ALA A 16 11.58 -6.22 3.41
CA ALA A 16 11.05 -5.65 4.66
C ALA A 16 9.51 -5.50 4.66
N LEU A 17 8.89 -5.44 3.48
CA LEU A 17 7.44 -5.33 3.31
C LEU A 17 6.98 -6.46 2.40
N PRO A 18 6.02 -7.30 2.82
CA PRO A 18 5.49 -8.35 1.98
C PRO A 18 4.80 -7.80 0.74
N GLU A 19 5.04 -8.45 -0.40
CA GLU A 19 4.44 -8.07 -1.69
C GLU A 19 3.75 -9.27 -2.36
N VAL A 20 2.56 -9.07 -2.92
CA VAL A 20 1.82 -10.15 -3.59
C VAL A 20 2.47 -10.47 -4.92
N ILE A 21 2.96 -11.69 -5.11
CA ILE A 21 3.55 -12.16 -6.37
C ILE A 21 2.58 -12.96 -7.23
N TYR A 22 1.53 -13.53 -6.63
CA TYR A 22 0.55 -14.37 -7.34
C TYR A 22 -0.82 -14.37 -6.65
N THR A 23 -1.90 -14.49 -7.45
CA THR A 23 -3.27 -14.73 -6.97
C THR A 23 -3.79 -16.09 -7.45
N SER A 24 -4.67 -16.73 -6.68
CA SER A 24 -5.32 -17.99 -7.09
C SER A 24 -6.14 -17.88 -8.39
N GLN A 25 -6.46 -16.66 -8.82
CA GLN A 25 -7.07 -16.38 -10.11
C GLN A 25 -6.07 -16.41 -11.29
N GLY A 26 -4.81 -16.75 -11.04
CA GLY A 26 -3.78 -16.90 -12.08
C GLY A 26 -3.02 -15.62 -12.43
N THR A 27 -3.23 -14.52 -11.68
CA THR A 27 -2.53 -13.26 -11.93
C THR A 27 -1.16 -13.26 -11.26
N LYS A 28 -0.12 -12.93 -12.02
CA LYS A 28 1.27 -12.78 -11.54
C LYS A 28 1.65 -11.32 -11.50
N TYR A 29 2.44 -10.93 -10.50
CA TYR A 29 2.96 -9.58 -10.36
C TYR A 29 4.49 -9.59 -10.32
N LEU A 30 5.08 -8.60 -10.96
CA LEU A 30 6.51 -8.30 -10.88
C LEU A 30 6.69 -7.01 -10.09
N HIS A 31 7.47 -7.10 -9.02
CA HIS A 31 7.87 -5.97 -8.20
C HIS A 31 9.36 -5.72 -8.35
N LEU A 32 9.73 -4.45 -8.41
CA LEU A 32 11.06 -3.98 -8.01
C LEU A 32 10.95 -3.48 -6.57
N PRO A 33 12.07 -3.27 -5.83
CA PRO A 33 12.01 -2.88 -4.42
C PRO A 33 11.03 -1.72 -4.12
N GLY A 34 9.83 -2.07 -3.65
CA GLY A 34 8.75 -1.17 -3.37
C GLY A 34 8.09 -0.46 -4.56
N VAL A 35 8.11 -1.04 -5.76
CA VAL A 35 7.38 -0.56 -6.93
C VAL A 35 6.84 -1.75 -7.73
N THR A 36 5.52 -1.80 -7.92
CA THR A 36 4.89 -2.76 -8.83
C THR A 36 5.11 -2.34 -10.28
N MET A 37 5.75 -3.19 -11.08
CA MET A 37 6.17 -2.87 -12.44
C MET A 37 5.29 -3.51 -13.52
N ALA A 38 4.84 -4.74 -13.28
CA ALA A 38 4.03 -5.44 -14.26
C ALA A 38 3.01 -6.38 -13.61
N GLN A 39 1.91 -6.58 -14.33
CA GLN A 39 0.89 -7.56 -14.04
C GLN A 39 0.73 -8.46 -15.27
N ASN A 40 0.62 -9.77 -15.05
CA ASN A 40 0.29 -10.72 -16.09
C ASN A 40 -0.92 -11.55 -15.65
N ALA A 41 -2.05 -11.35 -16.32
CA ALA A 41 -3.26 -12.15 -16.13
C ALA A 41 -3.54 -12.93 -17.41
N ALA A 42 -3.59 -14.27 -17.33
CA ALA A 42 -3.86 -15.13 -18.49
C ALA A 42 -3.00 -14.82 -19.74
N ASN A 43 -1.69 -14.60 -19.55
CA ASN A 43 -0.71 -14.21 -20.58
C ASN A 43 -0.93 -12.81 -21.19
N GLN A 44 -1.86 -12.01 -20.65
CA GLN A 44 -1.97 -10.59 -20.97
C GLN A 44 -1.09 -9.81 -20.01
N GLN A 45 0.10 -9.44 -20.48
CA GLN A 45 1.03 -8.62 -19.73
C GLN A 45 0.73 -7.14 -19.90
N VAL A 46 0.64 -6.43 -18.78
CA VAL A 46 0.55 -4.98 -18.73
C VAL A 46 1.67 -4.43 -17.85
N TYR A 47 2.14 -3.24 -18.18
CA TYR A 47 3.13 -2.49 -17.43
C TYR A 47 2.45 -1.37 -16.66
N LEU A 48 2.77 -1.26 -15.37
CA LEU A 48 2.22 -0.26 -14.47
C LEU A 48 3.23 0.88 -14.35
N LEU A 49 2.79 2.10 -14.65
CA LEU A 49 3.66 3.28 -14.66
C LEU A 49 3.35 4.14 -13.43
N PRO A 50 4.21 4.10 -12.40
CA PRO A 50 4.06 4.86 -11.17
C PRO A 50 4.48 6.33 -11.34
N ASP A 51 3.89 7.22 -10.52
CA ASP A 51 4.44 8.54 -10.22
C ASP A 51 5.54 8.46 -9.13
N GLY A 52 6.09 9.63 -8.74
CA GLY A 52 7.12 9.69 -7.69
C GLY A 52 6.66 9.22 -6.30
N LEU A 53 5.35 9.13 -6.06
CA LEU A 53 4.76 8.57 -4.84
C LEU A 53 4.62 7.04 -4.94
N GLY A 54 4.75 6.47 -6.13
CA GLY A 54 4.47 5.07 -6.42
C GLY A 54 3.03 4.83 -6.92
N SER A 55 2.21 5.88 -7.05
CA SER A 55 0.83 5.72 -7.50
C SER A 55 0.79 5.42 -8.99
N ILE A 56 0.08 4.37 -9.39
CA ILE A 56 0.03 3.93 -10.78
C ILE A 56 -0.89 4.85 -11.61
N ARG A 57 -0.28 5.80 -12.34
CA ARG A 57 -0.96 6.83 -13.15
C ARG A 57 -1.30 6.38 -14.56
N GLN A 58 -0.53 5.42 -15.10
CA GLN A 58 -0.77 4.89 -16.44
C GLN A 58 -0.56 3.39 -16.45
N VAL A 59 -1.26 2.72 -17.37
CA VAL A 59 -1.08 1.30 -17.65
C VAL A 59 -0.86 1.13 -19.14
N MET A 60 0.17 0.38 -19.50
CA MET A 60 0.52 0.09 -20.88
C MET A 60 0.35 -1.40 -21.20
N SER A 61 -0.20 -1.69 -22.38
CA SER A 61 -0.18 -3.02 -22.99
C SER A 61 0.58 -2.92 -24.30
N GLY A 62 1.77 -3.54 -24.36
CA GLY A 62 2.73 -3.30 -25.44
C GLY A 62 3.10 -1.81 -25.53
N THR A 63 2.81 -1.18 -26.67
CA THR A 63 3.07 0.24 -26.93
C THR A 63 1.86 1.15 -26.69
N THR A 64 0.72 0.58 -26.26
CA THR A 64 -0.55 1.31 -26.14
C THR A 64 -0.86 1.61 -24.68
N VAL A 65 -1.29 2.84 -24.39
CA VAL A 65 -1.83 3.21 -23.07
C VAL A 65 -3.27 2.70 -22.98
N VAL A 66 -3.52 1.77 -22.05
CA VAL A 66 -4.83 1.14 -21.84
C VAL A 66 -5.59 1.72 -20.64
N SER A 67 -4.91 2.49 -19.79
CA SER A 67 -5.52 3.17 -18.66
C SER A 67 -4.72 4.41 -18.27
N ARG A 68 -5.43 5.45 -17.85
CA ARG A 68 -4.88 6.65 -17.21
C ARG A 68 -5.71 6.93 -15.96
N ARG A 69 -5.04 7.19 -14.85
CA ARG A 69 -5.69 7.37 -13.55
C ARG A 69 -5.11 8.56 -12.84
N ASP A 70 -6.02 9.35 -12.26
CA ASP A 70 -5.69 10.46 -11.41
C ASP A 70 -6.27 10.20 -10.03
N PHE A 71 -5.42 10.30 -9.01
CA PHE A 71 -5.82 10.19 -7.63
C PHE A 71 -5.88 11.59 -7.02
N ASP A 72 -6.88 11.81 -6.17
CA ASP A 72 -6.86 12.94 -5.25
C ASP A 72 -5.81 12.72 -4.13
N PRO A 73 -5.56 13.71 -3.25
CA PRO A 73 -4.58 13.58 -2.16
C PRO A 73 -4.88 12.46 -1.15
N TYR A 74 -6.13 11.98 -1.11
CA TYR A 74 -6.58 10.93 -0.19
C TYR A 74 -6.61 9.55 -0.84
N GLY A 75 -6.35 9.45 -2.14
CA GLY A 75 -6.33 8.20 -2.89
C GLY A 75 -7.64 7.82 -3.56
N ASN A 76 -8.63 8.73 -3.61
CA ASN A 76 -9.85 8.51 -4.38
C ASN A 76 -9.56 8.54 -5.88
N LEU A 77 -10.18 7.63 -6.62
CA LEU A 77 -10.27 7.69 -8.07
C LEU A 77 -11.50 8.48 -8.48
N PRO A 78 -11.45 9.27 -9.58
CA PRO A 78 -12.66 9.75 -10.23
C PRO A 78 -13.50 8.54 -10.67
N PRO A 79 -14.83 8.72 -10.86
CA PRO A 79 -15.72 7.64 -11.28
C PRO A 79 -15.12 6.86 -12.46
N ALA A 80 -14.91 5.56 -12.26
CA ALA A 80 -14.24 4.73 -13.25
C ALA A 80 -15.11 4.64 -14.51
N ASN A 81 -14.49 4.84 -15.68
CA ASN A 81 -15.12 4.42 -16.93
C ASN A 81 -15.05 2.89 -16.99
N PRO A 82 -16.18 2.16 -17.01
CA PRO A 82 -16.18 0.70 -16.99
C PRO A 82 -15.48 0.08 -18.22
N ALA A 83 -15.28 0.84 -19.29
CA ALA A 83 -14.51 0.41 -20.46
C ALA A 83 -12.98 0.50 -20.29
N THR A 84 -12.49 1.09 -19.20
CA THR A 84 -11.05 1.25 -18.95
C THR A 84 -10.53 0.14 -18.05
N PHE A 85 -9.35 -0.39 -18.39
CA PHE A 85 -8.69 -1.39 -17.55
C PHE A 85 -8.27 -0.78 -16.21
N GLN A 86 -8.60 -1.45 -15.10
CA GLN A 86 -8.31 -1.00 -13.74
C GLN A 86 -7.54 -2.09 -12.99
N PRO A 87 -6.20 -2.01 -12.93
CA PRO A 87 -5.44 -2.95 -12.11
C PRO A 87 -5.69 -2.67 -10.61
N PRO A 88 -5.61 -3.71 -9.76
CA PRO A 88 -5.87 -3.56 -8.32
C PRO A 88 -4.83 -2.66 -7.64
N TYR A 89 -3.59 -2.64 -8.11
CA TYR A 89 -2.59 -1.71 -7.60
C TYR A 89 -2.84 -0.30 -8.09
N GLY A 90 -2.95 0.66 -7.17
CA GLY A 90 -3.36 2.04 -7.48
C GLY A 90 -2.57 3.09 -6.71
N PHE A 91 -3.25 3.76 -5.77
CA PHE A 91 -2.69 4.86 -4.99
C PHE A 91 -1.51 4.38 -4.14
N SER A 92 -0.40 5.12 -4.17
CA SER A 92 0.88 4.77 -3.53
C SER A 92 1.40 3.35 -3.84
N GLY A 93 0.92 2.70 -4.90
CA GLY A 93 1.27 1.32 -5.24
C GLY A 93 0.61 0.27 -4.35
N GLU A 94 -0.48 0.62 -3.67
CA GLU A 94 -1.17 -0.24 -2.70
C GLU A 94 -2.41 -0.89 -3.33
N TRP A 95 -2.88 -1.98 -2.72
CA TRP A 95 -3.94 -2.82 -3.27
C TRP A 95 -5.33 -2.23 -3.03
N TRP A 96 -6.08 -2.01 -4.11
CA TRP A 96 -7.48 -1.60 -4.09
C TRP A 96 -8.40 -2.81 -4.14
N GLU A 97 -9.29 -2.93 -3.16
CA GLU A 97 -10.36 -3.91 -3.17
C GLU A 97 -11.64 -3.31 -3.73
N ASN A 98 -12.04 -3.77 -4.92
CA ASN A 98 -13.15 -3.19 -5.66
C ASN A 98 -14.50 -3.51 -5.00
N ASP A 99 -14.64 -4.66 -4.33
CA ASP A 99 -15.93 -5.06 -3.77
C ASP A 99 -16.35 -4.20 -2.56
N VAL A 100 -15.38 -3.74 -1.78
CA VAL A 100 -15.62 -2.93 -0.58
C VAL A 100 -15.14 -1.48 -0.70
N GLN A 101 -14.52 -1.12 -1.83
CA GLN A 101 -13.99 0.22 -2.11
C GLN A 101 -12.97 0.68 -1.05
N LEU A 102 -12.06 -0.21 -0.66
CA LEU A 102 -11.04 0.06 0.35
C LEU A 102 -9.63 -0.12 -0.20
N LEU A 103 -8.70 0.67 0.32
CA LEU A 103 -7.28 0.54 0.04
C LEU A 103 -6.61 -0.26 1.17
N HIS A 104 -5.87 -1.30 0.82
CA HIS A 104 -5.09 -2.08 1.77
C HIS A 104 -3.67 -1.52 1.87
N LEU A 105 -3.40 -0.71 2.90
CA LEU A 105 -2.09 -0.12 3.20
C LEU A 105 -1.19 -1.09 3.98
N ARG A 106 -1.24 -2.39 3.62
CA ARG A 106 -0.52 -3.54 4.22
C ARG A 106 -0.87 -3.87 5.66
N ALA A 107 -0.76 -2.90 6.57
CA ALA A 107 -1.07 -3.09 7.98
C ALA A 107 -2.56 -2.88 8.29
N ARG A 108 -3.23 -2.01 7.51
CA ARG A 108 -4.60 -1.58 7.79
C ARG A 108 -5.39 -1.29 6.52
N TRP A 109 -6.70 -1.52 6.61
CA TRP A 109 -7.66 -1.07 5.60
C TRP A 109 -7.96 0.41 5.80
N TYR A 110 -7.87 1.15 4.71
CA TYR A 110 -8.08 2.59 4.65
C TYR A 110 -9.24 2.88 3.70
N ASP A 111 -10.13 3.77 4.15
CA ASP A 111 -11.24 4.31 3.38
C ASP A 111 -10.86 5.70 2.85
N PRO A 112 -10.57 5.83 1.55
CA PRO A 112 -10.22 7.13 0.96
C PRO A 112 -11.37 8.14 0.95
N SER A 113 -12.62 7.68 0.95
CA SER A 113 -13.78 8.57 0.87
C SER A 113 -13.94 9.41 2.14
N ASN A 114 -13.66 8.79 3.29
CA ASN A 114 -13.71 9.41 4.61
C ASN A 114 -12.32 9.79 5.15
N ALA A 115 -11.25 9.41 4.44
CA ALA A 115 -9.85 9.60 4.83
C ALA A 115 -9.51 9.00 6.22
N ILE A 116 -10.06 7.82 6.53
CA ILE A 116 -9.87 7.13 7.81
C ILE A 116 -9.44 5.66 7.65
N PHE A 117 -8.74 5.14 8.65
CA PHE A 117 -8.49 3.72 8.82
C PHE A 117 -9.67 3.04 9.51
N LEU A 118 -10.00 1.82 9.08
CA LEU A 118 -11.04 1.01 9.70
C LEU A 118 -10.61 0.39 11.03
N SER A 119 -9.31 0.41 11.33
CA SER A 119 -8.76 -0.10 12.58
C SER A 119 -7.79 0.90 13.22
N LYS A 120 -7.76 0.85 14.55
CA LYS A 120 -6.82 1.61 15.37
C LYS A 120 -5.38 1.21 15.04
N ASP A 121 -4.48 2.20 15.05
CA ASP A 121 -3.04 1.93 15.03
C ASP A 121 -2.64 1.05 16.23
N PRO A 122 -1.95 -0.09 16.02
CA PRO A 122 -1.40 -0.88 17.12
C PRO A 122 -0.28 -0.13 17.85
N TYR A 123 0.34 0.88 17.24
CA TYR A 123 1.31 1.73 17.91
C TYR A 123 0.61 2.64 18.92
N PRO A 124 0.98 2.60 20.22
CA PRO A 124 0.34 3.38 21.27
C PRO A 124 0.59 4.90 21.15
N GLY A 125 1.53 5.32 20.31
CA GLY A 125 1.96 6.70 20.17
C GLY A 125 3.05 7.10 21.16
N ASP A 126 3.67 8.24 20.90
CA ASP A 126 4.67 8.89 21.73
C ASP A 126 4.09 10.21 22.28
N PRO A 127 3.97 10.36 23.61
CA PRO A 127 3.46 11.60 24.23
C PRO A 127 4.27 12.85 23.86
N MET A 128 5.55 12.72 23.53
CA MET A 128 6.40 13.82 23.08
C MET A 128 6.15 14.20 21.61
N ARG A 129 5.34 13.41 20.90
CA ARG A 129 4.92 13.63 19.51
C ARG A 129 3.40 13.51 19.44
N PRO A 130 2.64 14.53 19.86
CA PRO A 130 1.18 14.43 20.00
C PRO A 130 0.46 14.00 18.71
N GLN A 131 1.02 14.31 17.54
CA GLN A 131 0.52 13.82 16.25
C GLN A 131 0.52 12.29 16.12
N SER A 132 1.34 11.56 16.88
CA SER A 132 1.41 10.09 16.86
C SER A 132 0.33 9.41 17.71
N LEU A 133 -0.41 10.18 18.52
CA LEU A 133 -1.55 9.67 19.30
C LEU A 133 -2.83 9.55 18.44
N ILE A 134 -2.81 10.11 17.23
CA ILE A 134 -3.93 10.03 16.29
C ILE A 134 -3.93 8.64 15.64
N SER A 135 -4.84 7.79 16.06
CA SER A 135 -4.79 6.36 15.74
C SER A 135 -5.50 5.93 14.45
N HIS A 136 -6.30 6.82 13.82
CA HIS A 136 -7.19 6.44 12.71
C HIS A 136 -7.07 7.29 11.45
N VAL A 137 -6.18 8.28 11.37
CA VAL A 137 -6.18 9.26 10.24
C VAL A 137 -4.89 9.17 9.42
N LEU A 138 -5.01 9.26 8.09
CA LEU A 138 -3.86 9.41 7.20
C LEU A 138 -3.25 10.82 7.37
N ARG A 139 -1.93 10.90 7.59
CA ARG A 139 -1.21 12.14 7.93
C ARG A 139 -1.57 13.31 7.00
N LYS A 140 -2.03 14.43 7.58
CA LYS A 140 -2.23 15.71 6.87
C LYS A 140 -0.89 16.33 6.48
N TYR A 141 -0.77 16.80 5.24
CA TYR A 141 0.27 17.78 4.88
C TYR A 141 -0.19 19.17 5.35
N ASP A 142 0.20 19.57 6.55
CA ASP A 142 0.06 20.97 6.97
C ASP A 142 1.15 21.80 6.28
N ARG A 143 0.82 22.43 5.14
CA ARG A 143 1.60 23.52 4.57
C ARG A 143 1.17 24.82 5.26
N GLY A 144 1.80 25.16 6.37
CA GLY A 144 1.62 26.47 7.00
C GLY A 144 2.13 27.60 6.10
N PRO A 145 1.49 28.79 6.08
CA PRO A 145 1.99 29.93 5.33
C PRO A 145 3.22 30.50 6.06
N GLY A 146 4.40 30.40 5.45
CA GLY A 146 5.59 31.15 5.89
C GLY A 146 6.92 30.39 6.07
N ALA A 147 7.04 29.12 5.70
CA ALA A 147 8.34 28.44 5.75
C ALA A 147 9.11 28.61 4.43
N GLU A 148 9.81 29.73 4.30
CA GLU A 148 10.85 29.89 3.28
C GLU A 148 12.05 28.99 3.59
N ASP A 149 12.54 28.36 2.53
CA ASP A 149 13.87 27.82 2.32
C ASP A 149 14.54 27.08 3.51
N ARG A 150 14.06 25.87 3.77
CA ARG A 150 14.96 24.78 4.13
C ARG A 150 14.71 23.59 3.24
N LYS A 151 15.65 23.36 2.31
CA LYS A 151 15.88 22.08 1.63
C LYS A 151 16.12 20.98 2.70
N ILE A 152 15.06 20.43 3.27
CA ILE A 152 15.16 19.29 4.19
C ILE A 152 14.56 18.07 3.50
N ALA A 153 15.47 17.25 2.97
CA ALA A 153 15.32 15.82 2.74
C ALA A 153 14.00 15.34 2.08
N ASN A 154 13.93 15.49 0.76
CA ASN A 154 13.12 14.63 -0.10
C ASN A 154 13.67 13.19 -0.04
N SER A 155 13.37 12.43 1.02
CA SER A 155 13.55 10.95 1.00
C SER A 155 12.82 10.17 2.10
N ARG A 156 12.04 10.81 3.00
CA ARG A 156 11.50 10.09 4.18
C ARG A 156 10.06 10.43 4.57
N VAL A 157 9.24 10.92 3.61
CA VAL A 157 7.89 11.44 3.92
C VAL A 157 6.76 10.41 3.78
N LEU A 158 7.04 9.18 3.36
CA LEU A 158 6.14 8.04 3.61
C LEU A 158 6.80 7.03 4.53
N GLY A 159 6.79 7.33 5.82
CA GLY A 159 7.15 6.41 6.90
C GLY A 159 6.19 5.23 7.09
N LEU A 160 5.54 4.74 6.02
CA LEU A 160 4.83 3.45 6.01
C LEU A 160 5.76 2.28 5.67
N ARG A 161 7.07 2.54 5.50
CA ARG A 161 8.07 1.52 5.15
C ARG A 161 8.96 1.03 6.29
N SER A 162 8.74 1.48 7.53
CA SER A 162 9.54 1.03 8.68
C SER A 162 8.66 0.53 9.82
N SER A 163 8.13 -0.67 9.64
CA SER A 163 7.89 -1.58 10.75
C SER A 163 8.28 -2.95 10.24
N SER A 164 9.58 -3.24 10.34
CA SER A 164 10.15 -4.56 10.09
C SER A 164 9.45 -5.57 11.00
N ALA A 165 8.80 -6.57 10.42
CA ALA A 165 8.23 -7.70 11.14
C ALA A 165 9.29 -8.56 11.86
N LYS A 166 10.59 -8.29 11.67
CA LYS A 166 11.69 -9.02 12.31
C LYS A 166 11.98 -8.58 13.75
N ASP A 167 11.56 -7.38 14.15
CA ASP A 167 11.88 -6.86 15.49
C ASP A 167 10.96 -7.42 16.59
N PHE A 168 9.98 -8.27 16.25
CA PHE A 168 8.98 -8.78 17.18
C PHE A 168 9.19 -10.23 17.65
N TYR A 169 10.15 -10.97 17.08
CA TYR A 169 10.31 -12.42 17.39
C TYR A 169 11.50 -12.78 18.30
N GLU A 170 12.33 -11.83 18.73
CA GLU A 170 13.55 -12.13 19.51
C GLU A 170 13.47 -11.82 21.02
N ARG A 171 12.30 -11.57 21.59
CA ARG A 171 12.21 -11.18 23.03
C ARG A 171 11.57 -12.14 24.01
N ASP A 172 11.13 -13.33 23.62
CA ASP A 172 10.56 -14.29 24.58
C ASP A 172 11.04 -15.73 24.33
N VAL A 173 12.29 -16.01 24.70
CA VAL A 173 12.72 -17.37 25.03
C VAL A 173 13.16 -17.37 26.50
N PRO A 174 12.39 -17.94 27.44
CA PRO A 174 12.86 -18.10 28.80
C PRO A 174 13.98 -19.15 28.85
N LEU A 175 15.14 -18.74 29.34
CA LEU A 175 16.27 -19.61 29.64
C LEU A 175 15.87 -20.59 30.76
N ALA A 176 15.68 -21.87 30.42
CA ALA A 176 15.61 -22.92 31.41
C ALA A 176 17.03 -23.20 31.94
N HIS A 177 17.24 -22.92 33.22
CA HIS A 177 18.43 -23.31 33.97
C HIS A 177 18.51 -24.84 34.07
N GLU A 178 19.62 -25.42 33.60
CA GLU A 178 20.09 -26.73 34.05
C GLU A 178 20.57 -26.62 35.50
N HIS A 179 20.07 -27.49 36.38
CA HIS A 179 20.78 -27.87 37.60
C HIS A 179 20.41 -29.30 38.00
N SER A 180 21.44 -30.15 37.87
CA SER A 180 21.77 -31.41 38.58
C SER A 180 20.83 -32.59 38.60
#